data_AF-A0A7X9KKK8-F1
#
_entry.id   AF-A0A7X9KKK8-F1
#
_cell.length_a   1.000
_cell.length_b   1.000
_cell.length_c   1.000
_cell.angle_alpha   90.00
_cell.angle_beta   90.00
_cell.angle_gamma   90.00
#
_symmetry.space_group_name_H-M   'P 1'
#
loop_
_entity.id
_entity.type
_entity.pdbx_description
1 polymer ?
#
loop_
_entity_poly.entity_id
_entity_poly.type
_entity_poly.pdbx_seq_one_letter_code
_entity_poly.pdbx_strand_id
1 'polypeptide(L)'
;MVTTGASAAVASRLLGRTLHGERAITVDQTNQSVIVADEAVVKWLLPPVMTPHPGVELLVHLESRGFGAMPRFLGVEQRDGLVLALATEYVPGAQDGWDWFVDDVDSWLRGSLAPADVIAGATRMGALTAQLHAALADLQPAAVAARTYHVQATERLDDAMRLVGGEEGARLRDLAPAVLRALAPLDGGEVLAAHRVHGDLHAGQFLRAGDRLLITDFDGNPLADSAERRLPQSPLIDVASMVQSIDHVGRIVVKRRHPDR
;
A
#
# COMPACT_ATOMS: atom_id res chain seq x y z
N MET A 1 -2.25 23.71 3.49
CA MET A 1 -1.18 23.54 4.48
C MET A 1 -1.84 23.42 5.84
N VAL A 2 -1.66 22.29 6.52
CA VAL A 2 -2.20 22.08 7.88
C VAL A 2 -1.65 23.16 8.81
N THR A 3 -2.52 23.80 9.59
CA THR A 3 -2.11 24.82 10.55
C THR A 3 -1.34 24.20 11.71
N THR A 4 -0.24 24.81 12.13
CA THR A 4 0.55 24.39 13.29
C THR A 4 -0.35 24.18 14.52
N GLY A 5 -0.19 23.06 15.21
CA GLY A 5 -0.95 22.67 16.40
C GLY A 5 -2.26 21.92 16.11
N ALA A 6 -2.73 21.87 14.86
CA ALA A 6 -3.96 21.16 14.53
C ALA A 6 -3.83 19.64 14.68
N SER A 7 -2.68 19.07 14.32
CA SER A 7 -2.44 17.63 14.44
C SER A 7 -2.31 17.23 15.92
N ALA A 8 -1.63 18.05 16.72
CA ALA A 8 -1.54 17.88 18.16
C ALA A 8 -2.92 17.93 18.82
N ALA A 9 -3.80 18.85 18.39
CA ALA A 9 -5.17 18.94 18.88
C ALA A 9 -6.01 17.69 18.53
N VAL A 10 -5.90 17.18 17.29
CA VAL A 10 -6.57 15.93 16.86
C VAL A 10 -6.08 14.75 17.71
N ALA A 11 -4.76 14.53 17.76
CA ALA A 11 -4.19 13.43 18.53
C ALA A 11 -4.51 13.51 20.03
N SER A 12 -4.52 14.73 20.60
CA SER A 12 -4.89 14.94 22.00
C SER A 12 -6.33 14.51 22.31
N ARG A 13 -7.28 14.84 21.42
CA ARG A 13 -8.68 14.41 21.57
C ARG A 13 -8.81 12.90 21.48
N LEU A 14 -8.18 12.28 20.48
CA LEU A 14 -8.27 10.84 20.24
C LEU A 14 -7.65 10.02 21.38
N LEU A 15 -6.58 10.51 21.99
CA LEU A 15 -5.89 9.84 23.10
C LEU A 15 -6.38 10.27 24.50
N GLY A 16 -7.30 11.24 24.59
CA GLY A 16 -7.86 11.71 25.86
C GLY A 16 -6.89 12.46 26.77
N ARG A 17 -5.77 12.96 26.24
CA ARG A 17 -4.76 13.75 26.99
C ARG A 17 -4.04 14.74 26.09
N THR A 18 -3.54 15.83 26.66
CA THR A 18 -2.83 16.86 25.90
C THR A 18 -1.47 16.35 25.40
N LEU A 19 -1.25 16.46 24.09
CA LEU A 19 0.02 16.23 23.42
C LEU A 19 0.59 17.54 22.88
N HIS A 20 1.92 17.62 22.85
CA HIS A 20 2.66 18.76 22.35
C HIS A 20 3.75 18.30 21.37
N GLY A 21 4.12 19.19 20.45
CA GLY A 21 5.13 18.92 19.44
C GLY A 21 4.52 18.31 18.17
N GLU A 22 4.92 18.86 17.03
CA GLU A 22 4.54 18.40 15.70
C GLU A 22 5.79 18.34 14.82
N ARG A 23 5.92 17.27 14.05
CA ARG A 23 6.98 17.10 13.07
C ARG A 23 6.37 16.59 11.77
N ALA A 24 6.43 17.41 10.73
CA ALA A 24 5.95 17.00 9.41
C ALA A 24 6.78 15.83 8.87
N ILE A 25 6.10 14.89 8.21
CA ILE A 25 6.73 13.90 7.36
C ILE A 25 6.83 14.53 5.97
N THR A 26 8.06 14.70 5.47
CA THR A 26 8.35 15.49 4.24
C THR A 26 8.64 14.62 3.02
N VAL A 27 7.97 13.47 2.90
CA VAL A 27 8.00 12.62 1.68
C VAL A 27 6.89 13.02 0.73
N ASP A 28 7.07 12.72 -0.55
CA ASP A 28 6.05 12.92 -1.58
C ASP A 28 4.84 12.02 -1.29
N GLN A 29 3.72 12.63 -0.91
CA GLN A 29 2.51 11.95 -0.50
C GLN A 29 1.30 12.76 -0.99
N THR A 30 0.23 12.05 -1.34
CA THR A 30 -1.07 12.65 -1.70
C THR A 30 -1.73 13.36 -0.52
N ASN A 31 -1.36 12.97 0.70
CA ASN A 31 -1.89 13.46 1.96
C ASN A 31 -0.79 14.11 2.80
N GLN A 32 -1.16 14.93 3.78
CA GLN A 32 -0.20 15.56 4.69
C GLN A 32 -0.13 14.80 6.02
N SER A 33 1.01 14.18 6.31
CA SER A 33 1.23 13.40 7.53
C SER A 33 2.10 14.16 8.54
N VAL A 34 1.69 14.18 9.81
CA VAL A 34 2.37 14.87 10.91
C VAL A 34 2.55 13.91 12.09
N ILE A 35 3.78 13.76 12.55
CA ILE A 35 4.11 13.05 13.78
C ILE A 35 3.86 13.98 14.97
N VAL A 36 3.13 13.49 15.97
CA VAL A 36 2.78 14.23 17.18
C VAL A 36 3.39 13.53 18.38
N ALA A 37 4.20 14.27 19.15
CA ALA A 37 4.84 13.81 20.39
C ALA A 37 5.64 12.48 20.29
N ASP A 38 6.02 12.05 19.08
CA ASP A 38 6.53 10.69 18.81
C ASP A 38 5.61 9.56 19.33
N GLU A 39 4.30 9.82 19.35
CA GLU A 39 3.27 8.88 19.81
C GLU A 39 2.21 8.57 18.76
N ALA A 40 1.90 9.54 17.90
CA ALA A 40 0.87 9.42 16.88
C ALA A 40 1.34 9.96 15.53
N VAL A 41 0.81 9.39 14.46
CA VAL A 41 0.85 9.97 13.11
C VAL A 41 -0.55 10.43 12.76
N VAL A 42 -0.73 11.72 12.47
CA VAL A 42 -1.98 12.28 11.98
C VAL A 42 -1.84 12.54 10.49
N LYS A 43 -2.62 11.83 9.69
CA LYS A 43 -2.67 11.93 8.23
C LYS A 43 -3.90 12.72 7.82
N TRP A 44 -3.69 13.91 7.28
CA TRP A 44 -4.72 14.81 6.79
C TRP A 44 -5.08 14.48 5.34
N LEU A 45 -6.38 14.29 5.11
CA LEU A 45 -6.94 13.94 3.80
C LEU A 45 -7.16 15.21 2.98
N LEU A 46 -6.51 15.31 1.82
CA LEU A 46 -6.53 16.52 0.98
C LEU A 46 -6.91 16.16 -0.47
N PRO A 47 -8.20 16.28 -0.84
CA PRO A 47 -9.33 16.82 -0.06
C PRO A 47 -9.90 15.84 0.98
N PRO A 48 -10.73 16.32 1.94
CA PRO A 48 -11.52 15.47 2.81
C PRO A 48 -12.39 14.47 2.05
N VAL A 49 -12.65 13.32 2.66
CA VAL A 49 -13.33 12.20 2.01
C VAL A 49 -14.63 11.86 2.75
N MET A 50 -15.69 11.57 2.01
CA MET A 50 -16.99 11.22 2.60
C MET A 50 -16.95 9.92 3.41
N THR A 51 -17.75 9.87 4.48
CA THR A 51 -18.02 8.61 5.18
C THR A 51 -19.05 7.77 4.41
N PRO A 52 -18.93 6.43 4.42
CA PRO A 52 -17.84 5.65 5.01
C PRO A 52 -16.54 5.75 4.21
N HIS A 53 -15.42 6.01 4.89
CA HIS A 53 -14.09 6.09 4.27
C HIS A 53 -13.51 4.69 4.04
N PRO A 54 -13.07 4.34 2.80
CA PRO A 54 -12.64 2.99 2.46
C PRO A 54 -11.55 2.42 3.37
N GLY A 55 -10.52 3.22 3.67
CA GLY A 55 -9.42 2.80 4.53
C GLY A 55 -9.76 2.77 6.02
N VAL A 56 -10.73 3.57 6.47
CA VAL A 56 -11.16 3.56 7.87
C VAL A 56 -11.99 2.30 8.14
N GLU A 57 -12.82 1.87 7.17
CA GLU A 57 -13.52 0.58 7.26
C GLU A 57 -12.53 -0.58 7.39
N LEU A 58 -11.41 -0.57 6.63
CA LEU A 58 -10.36 -1.60 6.74
C LEU A 58 -9.71 -1.58 8.12
N LEU A 59 -9.25 -0.43 8.59
CA LEU A 59 -8.57 -0.29 9.89
C LEU A 59 -9.46 -0.76 11.04
N VAL A 60 -10.73 -0.32 11.09
CA VAL A 60 -11.70 -0.73 12.11
C VAL A 60 -11.95 -2.24 12.05
N HIS A 61 -12.10 -2.79 10.85
CA HIS A 61 -12.31 -4.23 10.69
C HIS A 61 -11.11 -5.04 11.17
N LEU A 62 -9.90 -4.66 10.76
CA LEU A 62 -8.65 -5.31 11.14
C LEU A 62 -8.44 -5.30 12.65
N GLU A 63 -8.70 -4.17 13.33
CA GLU A 63 -8.67 -4.11 14.79
C GLU A 63 -9.70 -5.06 15.43
N SER A 64 -10.92 -5.14 14.88
CA SER A 64 -11.96 -6.04 15.38
C SER A 64 -11.60 -7.53 15.26
N ARG A 65 -10.67 -7.86 14.35
CA ARG A 65 -10.12 -9.22 14.15
C ARG A 65 -8.81 -9.46 14.88
N GLY A 66 -8.31 -8.47 15.63
CA GLY A 66 -7.05 -8.58 16.36
C GLY A 66 -5.82 -8.61 15.45
N PHE A 67 -5.91 -8.08 14.22
CA PHE A 67 -4.76 -7.95 13.34
C PHE A 67 -3.78 -6.90 13.89
N GLY A 68 -2.78 -7.36 14.64
CA GLY A 68 -1.81 -6.50 15.35
C GLY A 68 -0.56 -6.12 14.55
N ALA A 69 -0.48 -6.51 13.27
CA ALA A 69 0.66 -6.24 12.41
C ALA A 69 0.43 -5.00 11.53
N MET A 70 -0.10 -3.94 12.15
CA MET A 70 -0.24 -2.59 11.61
C MET A 70 -0.05 -1.59 12.76
N PRO A 71 0.31 -0.32 12.49
CA PRO A 71 0.21 0.72 13.50
C PRO A 71 -1.22 0.78 14.06
N ARG A 72 -1.36 0.70 15.38
CA ARG A 72 -2.66 0.78 16.07
C ARG A 72 -3.47 1.98 15.60
N PHE A 73 -4.74 1.76 15.26
CA PHE A 73 -5.62 2.83 14.82
C PHE A 73 -6.12 3.61 16.05
N LEU A 74 -5.92 4.93 16.03
CA LEU A 74 -6.30 5.81 17.15
C LEU A 74 -7.66 6.48 16.92
N GLY A 75 -8.12 6.51 15.67
CA GLY A 75 -9.39 7.10 15.28
C GLY A 75 -9.25 8.13 14.17
N VAL A 76 -10.28 8.96 14.04
CA VAL A 76 -10.46 9.89 12.93
C VAL A 76 -10.98 11.23 13.43
N GLU A 77 -10.52 12.30 12.78
CA GLU A 77 -11.17 13.60 12.84
C GLU A 77 -12.24 13.65 11.76
N GLN A 78 -13.50 13.82 12.17
CA GLN A 78 -14.64 13.90 11.25
C GLN A 78 -15.47 15.15 11.50
N ARG A 79 -16.02 15.72 10.42
CA ARG A 79 -16.92 16.86 10.47
C ARG A 79 -17.92 16.79 9.34
N ASP A 80 -19.21 16.97 9.64
CA ASP A 80 -20.29 17.06 8.65
C ASP A 80 -20.33 15.89 7.63
N GLY A 81 -20.02 14.67 8.09
CA GLY A 81 -19.98 13.47 7.24
C GLY A 81 -18.70 13.30 6.40
N LEU A 82 -17.69 14.15 6.63
CA LEU A 82 -16.37 14.06 5.99
C LEU A 82 -15.31 13.62 7.01
N VAL A 83 -14.43 12.72 6.58
CA VAL A 83 -13.17 12.42 7.27
C VAL A 83 -12.14 13.46 6.84
N LEU A 84 -11.65 14.22 7.82
CA LEU A 84 -10.63 15.26 7.63
C LEU A 84 -9.23 14.71 7.86
N ALA A 85 -9.08 13.83 8.84
CA ALA A 85 -7.83 13.17 9.16
C ALA A 85 -8.08 11.79 9.78
N LEU A 86 -7.11 10.91 9.64
CA LEU A 86 -6.99 9.66 10.37
C LEU A 86 -5.72 9.67 11.22
N ALA A 87 -5.75 9.01 12.37
CA ALA A 87 -4.60 8.91 13.25
C ALA A 87 -4.28 7.46 13.59
N THR A 88 -3.00 7.13 13.56
CA THR A 88 -2.44 5.85 14.00
C THR A 88 -1.35 6.09 15.03
N GLU A 89 -0.92 5.03 15.73
CA GLU A 89 0.29 5.11 16.53
C GLU A 89 1.50 5.45 15.65
N TYR A 90 2.42 6.22 16.20
CA TYR A 90 3.76 6.32 15.65
C TYR A 90 4.57 5.12 16.10
N VAL A 91 5.35 4.53 15.19
CA VAL A 91 6.20 3.38 15.48
C VAL A 91 7.67 3.86 15.51
N PRO A 92 8.27 4.07 16.70
CA PRO A 92 9.61 4.61 16.80
C PRO A 92 10.66 3.69 16.15
N GLY A 93 11.54 4.28 15.34
CA GLY A 93 12.61 3.54 14.67
C GLY A 93 12.16 2.60 13.56
N ALA A 94 10.88 2.66 13.15
CA ALA A 94 10.41 1.95 11.97
C ALA A 94 11.12 2.47 10.71
N GLN A 95 11.64 1.56 9.90
CA GLN A 95 12.21 1.84 8.58
C GLN A 95 11.14 1.68 7.52
N ASP A 96 11.16 2.58 6.54
CA ASP A 96 10.32 2.48 5.35
C ASP A 96 10.63 1.21 4.55
N GLY A 97 9.55 0.58 4.11
CA GLY A 97 9.49 -0.68 3.39
C GLY A 97 10.37 -0.80 2.17
N TRP A 98 10.34 0.25 1.37
CA TRP A 98 11.10 0.34 0.14
C TRP A 98 12.58 0.53 0.45
N ASP A 99 12.90 1.46 1.35
CA ASP A 99 14.29 1.78 1.69
C ASP A 99 15.01 0.57 2.31
N TRP A 100 14.40 -0.09 3.31
CA TRP A 100 15.05 -1.20 3.98
C TRP A 100 15.28 -2.39 3.04
N PHE A 101 14.35 -2.63 2.11
CA PHE A 101 14.47 -3.77 1.20
C PHE A 101 15.47 -3.50 0.06
N VAL A 102 15.53 -2.25 -0.42
CA VAL A 102 16.60 -1.80 -1.33
C VAL A 102 17.97 -1.94 -0.68
N ASP A 103 18.11 -1.54 0.59
CA ASP A 103 19.36 -1.64 1.35
C ASP A 103 19.78 -3.09 1.60
N ASP A 104 18.83 -3.98 1.90
CA ASP A 104 19.09 -5.41 2.07
C ASP A 104 19.58 -6.04 0.75
N VAL A 105 18.92 -5.77 -0.38
CA VAL A 105 19.33 -6.26 -1.71
C VAL A 105 20.70 -5.69 -2.10
N ASP A 106 20.96 -4.41 -1.85
CA ASP A 106 22.27 -3.81 -2.11
C ASP A 106 23.37 -4.41 -1.22
N SER A 107 23.07 -4.67 0.05
CA SER A 107 23.99 -5.33 0.98
C SER A 107 24.32 -6.76 0.55
N TRP A 108 23.33 -7.50 0.04
CA TRP A 108 23.57 -8.81 -0.55
C TRP A 108 24.53 -8.73 -1.74
N LEU A 109 24.30 -7.79 -2.67
CA LEU A 109 25.18 -7.60 -3.83
C LEU A 109 26.57 -7.04 -3.47
N ARG A 110 26.76 -6.50 -2.26
CA ARG A 110 28.07 -6.12 -1.70
C ARG A 110 28.77 -7.28 -0.98
N GLY A 111 28.07 -8.39 -0.73
CA GLY A 111 28.55 -9.53 0.04
C GLY A 111 28.50 -9.32 1.56
N SER A 112 27.82 -8.29 2.05
CA SER A 112 27.66 -8.01 3.49
C SER A 112 26.39 -8.60 4.09
N LEU A 113 25.50 -9.16 3.25
CA LEU A 113 24.30 -9.88 3.66
C LEU A 113 24.18 -11.18 2.84
N ALA A 114 23.72 -12.29 3.44
CA ALA A 114 23.52 -13.51 2.67
C ALA A 114 22.23 -13.40 1.84
N PRO A 115 22.18 -13.98 0.63
CA PRO A 115 20.94 -14.02 -0.16
C PRO A 115 19.78 -14.67 0.61
N ALA A 116 20.08 -15.63 1.49
CA ALA A 116 19.09 -16.26 2.36
C ALA A 116 18.37 -15.26 3.28
N ASP A 117 19.05 -14.22 3.76
CA ASP A 117 18.47 -13.22 4.65
C ASP A 117 17.50 -12.29 3.89
N VAL A 118 17.85 -11.91 2.66
CA VAL A 118 16.96 -11.16 1.75
C VAL A 118 15.70 -11.97 1.44
N ILE A 119 15.88 -13.27 1.12
CA ILE A 119 14.77 -14.20 0.88
C ILE A 119 13.91 -14.36 2.14
N ALA A 120 14.50 -14.41 3.33
CA ALA A 120 13.77 -14.48 4.59
C ALA A 120 12.93 -13.21 4.80
N GLY A 121 13.46 -12.02 4.49
CA GLY A 121 12.71 -10.76 4.50
C GLY A 121 11.48 -10.81 3.59
N ALA A 122 11.65 -11.19 2.32
CA ALA A 122 10.56 -11.33 1.37
C ALA A 122 9.53 -12.41 1.78
N THR A 123 10.02 -13.52 2.36
CA THR A 123 9.15 -14.59 2.89
C THR A 123 8.27 -14.07 4.03
N ARG A 124 8.82 -13.25 4.92
CA ARG A 124 8.05 -12.63 6.00
C ARG A 124 7.03 -11.62 5.49
N MET A 125 7.34 -10.85 4.44
CA MET A 125 6.36 -9.99 3.77
C MET A 125 5.18 -10.82 3.25
N GLY A 126 5.45 -11.91 2.53
CA GLY A 126 4.39 -12.80 2.02
C GLY A 126 3.56 -13.46 3.13
N ALA A 127 4.19 -13.89 4.22
CA ALA A 127 3.48 -14.44 5.38
C ALA A 127 2.58 -13.40 6.06
N LEU A 128 3.03 -12.14 6.12
CA LEU A 128 2.26 -11.03 6.68
C LEU A 128 1.08 -10.64 5.75
N THR A 129 1.28 -10.63 4.44
CA THR A 129 0.20 -10.44 3.46
C THR A 129 -0.88 -11.51 3.61
N ALA A 130 -0.51 -12.78 3.78
CA ALA A 130 -1.47 -13.86 4.00
C ALA A 130 -2.26 -13.67 5.32
N GLN A 131 -1.61 -13.21 6.38
CA GLN A 131 -2.28 -12.88 7.65
C GLN A 131 -3.26 -11.71 7.48
N LEU A 132 -2.87 -10.68 6.72
CA LEU A 132 -3.74 -9.56 6.39
C LEU A 132 -5.00 -10.05 5.66
N HIS A 133 -4.83 -10.88 4.63
CA HIS A 133 -5.96 -11.41 3.85
C HIS A 133 -6.87 -12.31 4.68
N ALA A 134 -6.30 -13.14 5.56
CA ALA A 134 -7.10 -13.94 6.50
C ALA A 134 -7.93 -13.05 7.44
N ALA A 135 -7.38 -11.92 7.89
CA ALA A 135 -8.09 -10.96 8.74
C ALA A 135 -9.15 -10.14 7.98
N LEU A 136 -9.05 -10.04 6.64
CA LEU A 136 -10.03 -9.34 5.78
C LEU A 136 -11.05 -10.29 5.14
N ALA A 137 -10.89 -11.61 5.29
CA ALA A 137 -11.61 -12.62 4.52
C ALA A 137 -13.14 -12.54 4.66
N ASP A 138 -13.65 -12.05 5.79
CA ASP A 138 -15.08 -11.88 6.02
C ASP A 138 -15.59 -10.44 5.89
N LEU A 139 -14.72 -9.51 5.48
CA LEU A 139 -15.13 -8.17 5.09
C LEU A 139 -15.57 -8.15 3.62
N GLN A 140 -16.89 -8.18 3.43
CA GLN A 140 -17.56 -8.22 2.12
C GLN A 140 -17.10 -9.40 1.23
N PRO A 141 -17.25 -10.65 1.72
CA PRO A 141 -16.89 -11.82 0.93
C PRO A 141 -17.74 -11.89 -0.33
N ALA A 142 -17.10 -12.16 -1.46
CA ALA A 142 -17.70 -12.19 -2.77
C ALA A 142 -16.96 -13.19 -3.67
N ALA A 143 -17.42 -13.27 -4.92
CA ALA A 143 -16.75 -14.00 -5.97
C ALA A 143 -16.65 -13.07 -7.19
N VAL A 144 -15.49 -13.09 -7.85
CA VAL A 144 -15.22 -12.27 -9.04
C VAL A 144 -14.79 -13.17 -10.18
N ALA A 145 -15.31 -12.94 -11.38
CA ALA A 145 -14.86 -13.67 -12.56
C ALA A 145 -13.43 -13.26 -12.92
N ALA A 146 -12.55 -14.22 -13.20
CA ALA A 146 -11.19 -13.94 -13.66
C ALA A 146 -11.20 -13.07 -14.94
N ARG A 147 -12.22 -13.26 -15.78
CA ARG A 147 -12.48 -12.46 -16.99
C ARG A 147 -12.60 -10.96 -16.72
N THR A 148 -13.06 -10.55 -15.53
CA THR A 148 -13.08 -9.13 -15.15
C THR A 148 -11.67 -8.53 -15.15
N TYR A 149 -10.68 -9.26 -14.63
CA TYR A 149 -9.28 -8.82 -14.65
C TYR A 149 -8.67 -8.87 -16.05
N HIS A 150 -9.06 -9.86 -16.86
CA HIS A 150 -8.64 -9.94 -18.27
C HIS A 150 -9.06 -8.68 -19.05
N VAL A 151 -10.33 -8.31 -18.96
CA VAL A 151 -10.89 -7.13 -19.64
C VAL A 151 -10.19 -5.86 -19.16
N GLN A 152 -10.12 -5.64 -17.84
CA GLN A 152 -9.48 -4.43 -17.30
C GLN A 152 -7.99 -4.34 -17.65
N ALA A 153 -7.25 -5.44 -17.65
CA ALA A 153 -5.83 -5.44 -18.00
C ALA A 153 -5.61 -5.17 -19.49
N THR A 154 -6.48 -5.70 -20.35
CA THR A 154 -6.47 -5.44 -21.80
C THR A 154 -6.80 -3.99 -22.10
N GLU A 155 -7.84 -3.43 -21.48
CA GLU A 155 -8.20 -2.01 -21.61
C GLU A 155 -7.07 -1.09 -21.15
N ARG A 156 -6.42 -1.38 -20.02
CA ARG A 156 -5.25 -0.61 -19.56
C ARG A 156 -4.07 -0.69 -20.53
N LEU A 157 -3.84 -1.85 -21.14
CA LEU A 157 -2.80 -2.00 -22.16
C LEU A 157 -3.11 -1.16 -23.41
N ASP A 158 -4.36 -1.19 -23.87
CA ASP A 158 -4.83 -0.39 -25.01
C ASP A 158 -4.68 1.12 -24.72
N ASP A 159 -5.08 1.57 -23.53
CA ASP A 159 -4.93 2.94 -23.08
C ASP A 159 -3.46 3.36 -23.05
N ALA A 160 -2.58 2.53 -22.48
CA ALA A 160 -1.15 2.78 -22.45
C ALA A 160 -0.55 2.87 -23.87
N MET A 161 -0.95 2.00 -24.80
CA MET A 161 -0.48 2.05 -26.19
C MET A 161 -0.94 3.31 -26.93
N ARG A 162 -2.08 3.91 -26.55
CA ARG A 162 -2.57 5.18 -27.12
C ARG A 162 -1.86 6.40 -26.52
N LEU A 163 -1.58 6.38 -25.22
CA LEU A 163 -1.03 7.52 -24.49
C LEU A 163 0.49 7.62 -24.55
N VAL A 164 1.19 6.50 -24.63
CA VAL A 164 2.66 6.46 -24.62
C VAL A 164 3.19 6.56 -26.06
N GLY A 165 3.79 7.72 -26.37
CA GLY A 165 4.47 7.98 -27.64
C GLY A 165 5.95 7.62 -27.64
N GLY A 166 6.63 7.94 -28.75
CA GLY A 166 8.09 7.81 -28.87
C GLY A 166 8.60 6.36 -28.83
N GLU A 167 9.85 6.20 -28.39
CA GLU A 167 10.55 4.92 -28.29
C GLU A 167 9.87 3.97 -27.29
N GLU A 168 9.48 4.46 -26.12
CA GLU A 168 8.76 3.66 -25.12
C GLU A 168 7.41 3.16 -25.64
N GLY A 169 6.70 3.98 -26.43
CA GLY A 169 5.47 3.56 -27.09
C GLY A 169 5.69 2.45 -28.12
N ALA A 170 6.79 2.52 -28.89
CA ALA A 170 7.17 1.46 -29.82
C ALA A 170 7.50 0.16 -29.08
N ARG A 171 8.31 0.25 -28.03
CA ARG A 171 8.66 -0.89 -27.17
C ARG A 171 7.43 -1.53 -26.52
N LEU A 172 6.48 -0.74 -26.05
CA LEU A 172 5.22 -1.25 -25.50
C LEU A 172 4.40 -2.02 -26.54
N ARG A 173 4.28 -1.49 -27.76
CA ARG A 173 3.58 -2.18 -28.86
C ARG A 173 4.26 -3.50 -29.25
N ASP A 174 5.58 -3.55 -29.23
CA ASP A 174 6.34 -4.79 -29.50
C ASP A 174 6.12 -5.85 -28.41
N LEU A 175 5.94 -5.42 -27.15
CA LEU A 175 5.65 -6.31 -26.01
C LEU A 175 4.17 -6.73 -25.93
N ALA A 176 3.24 -5.95 -26.51
CA ALA A 176 1.81 -6.17 -26.37
C ALA A 176 1.35 -7.61 -26.72
N PRO A 177 1.84 -8.26 -27.79
CA PRO A 177 1.47 -9.65 -28.08
C PRO A 177 1.88 -10.64 -26.96
N ALA A 178 3.00 -10.40 -26.29
CA ALA A 178 3.45 -11.23 -25.17
C ALA A 178 2.58 -10.99 -23.92
N VAL A 179 2.24 -9.74 -23.63
CA VAL A 179 1.33 -9.37 -22.53
C VAL A 179 -0.05 -10.00 -22.74
N LEU A 180 -0.63 -9.87 -23.94
CA LEU A 180 -1.94 -10.46 -24.26
C LEU A 180 -1.93 -12.00 -24.13
N ARG A 181 -0.85 -12.68 -24.54
CA ARG A 181 -0.68 -14.12 -24.31
C ARG A 181 -0.63 -14.48 -22.82
N ALA A 182 0.03 -13.66 -22.00
CA ALA A 182 0.08 -13.87 -20.56
C ALA A 182 -1.28 -13.62 -19.88
N LEU A 183 -2.12 -12.73 -20.44
CA LEU A 183 -3.48 -12.44 -19.96
C LEU A 183 -4.52 -13.44 -20.44
N ALA A 184 -4.27 -14.17 -21.53
CA ALA A 184 -5.24 -15.09 -22.14
C ALA A 184 -5.83 -16.15 -21.17
N PRO A 185 -5.08 -16.72 -20.22
CA PRO A 185 -5.65 -17.66 -19.25
C PRO A 185 -6.76 -17.07 -18.37
N LEU A 186 -6.76 -15.74 -18.16
CA LEU A 186 -7.79 -15.06 -17.37
C LEU A 186 -9.11 -14.89 -18.14
N ASP A 187 -9.13 -15.07 -19.46
CA ASP A 187 -10.36 -15.02 -20.28
C ASP A 187 -11.19 -16.32 -20.18
N GLY A 188 -11.04 -17.07 -19.10
CA GLY A 188 -11.80 -18.28 -18.81
C GLY A 188 -13.12 -18.02 -18.09
N GLY A 189 -13.79 -19.10 -17.68
CA GLY A 189 -14.95 -19.10 -16.79
C GLY A 189 -14.58 -19.24 -15.31
N GLU A 190 -13.30 -19.09 -14.96
CA GLU A 190 -12.83 -19.22 -13.58
C GLU A 190 -13.41 -18.12 -12.69
N VAL A 191 -13.86 -18.53 -11.50
CA VAL A 191 -14.39 -17.65 -10.47
C VAL A 191 -13.42 -17.66 -9.30
N LEU A 192 -12.96 -16.48 -8.91
CA LEU A 192 -12.00 -16.26 -7.85
C LEU A 192 -12.71 -15.81 -6.58
N ALA A 193 -12.22 -16.27 -5.43
CA ALA A 193 -12.63 -15.71 -4.15
C ALA A 193 -12.25 -14.24 -4.08
N ALA A 194 -13.13 -13.41 -3.53
CA ALA A 194 -12.89 -11.99 -3.37
C ALA A 194 -13.34 -11.51 -1.98
N HIS A 195 -12.65 -10.51 -1.46
CA HIS A 195 -13.01 -9.77 -0.26
C HIS A 195 -12.37 -8.38 -0.35
N ARG A 196 -12.54 -7.53 0.66
CA ARG A 196 -11.78 -6.27 0.71
C ARG A 196 -10.28 -6.56 0.81
N VAL A 197 -9.48 -5.87 0.00
CA VAL A 197 -8.01 -6.02 -0.05
C VAL A 197 -7.34 -4.71 0.35
N HIS A 198 -6.01 -4.72 0.52
CA HIS A 198 -5.27 -3.46 0.68
C HIS A 198 -5.43 -2.59 -0.56
N GLY A 199 -5.31 -3.17 -1.75
CA GLY A 199 -5.55 -2.52 -3.04
C GLY A 199 -4.39 -1.66 -3.56
N ASP A 200 -3.29 -1.58 -2.83
CA ASP A 200 -2.05 -0.88 -3.22
C ASP A 200 -0.83 -1.44 -2.46
N LEU A 201 -0.79 -2.77 -2.24
CA LEU A 201 0.23 -3.38 -1.41
C LEU A 201 1.56 -3.46 -2.17
N HIS A 202 2.55 -2.70 -1.74
CA HIS A 202 3.90 -2.70 -2.31
C HIS A 202 4.95 -2.64 -1.20
N ALA A 203 6.25 -2.76 -1.52
CA ALA A 203 7.32 -2.81 -0.53
C ALA A 203 7.25 -1.63 0.45
N GLY A 204 7.07 -0.40 -0.04
CA GLY A 204 6.88 0.81 0.79
C GLY A 204 5.70 0.79 1.78
N GLN A 205 4.71 -0.11 1.61
CA GLN A 205 3.62 -0.27 2.58
C GLN A 205 3.95 -1.19 3.75
N PHE A 206 5.17 -1.72 3.79
CA PHE A 206 5.69 -2.44 4.93
C PHE A 206 6.54 -1.51 5.78
N LEU A 207 6.49 -1.66 7.10
CA LEU A 207 7.40 -0.99 8.02
C LEU A 207 8.21 -2.05 8.78
N ARG A 208 9.52 -1.85 8.90
CA ARG A 208 10.41 -2.72 9.68
C ARG A 208 10.83 -2.03 10.97
N ALA A 209 10.38 -2.54 12.11
CA ALA A 209 10.69 -2.01 13.45
C ALA A 209 11.34 -3.10 14.32
N GLY A 210 12.67 -3.15 14.34
CA GLY A 210 13.41 -4.28 14.89
C GLY A 210 13.01 -5.58 14.18
N ASP A 211 12.58 -6.58 14.95
CA ASP A 211 12.10 -7.86 14.42
C ASP A 211 10.65 -7.82 13.93
N ARG A 212 9.92 -6.72 14.11
CA ARG A 212 8.52 -6.60 13.68
C ARG A 212 8.43 -6.09 12.25
N LEU A 213 7.50 -6.67 11.49
CA LEU A 213 7.01 -6.11 10.23
C LEU A 213 5.55 -5.69 10.44
N LEU A 214 5.20 -4.53 9.91
CA LEU A 214 3.85 -3.97 9.96
C LEU A 214 3.41 -3.57 8.55
N ILE A 215 2.12 -3.56 8.29
CA ILE A 215 1.53 -2.99 7.07
C ILE A 215 0.90 -1.63 7.41
N THR A 216 1.05 -0.65 6.53
CA THR A 216 0.52 0.71 6.67
C THR A 216 -0.25 1.12 5.41
N ASP A 217 -0.85 2.32 5.43
CA ASP A 217 -1.48 2.99 4.28
C ASP A 217 -2.63 2.23 3.60
N PHE A 218 -3.64 1.88 4.39
CA PHE A 218 -4.86 1.20 3.91
C PHE A 218 -5.81 2.10 3.08
N ASP A 219 -5.32 3.13 2.41
CA ASP A 219 -6.14 4.04 1.60
C ASP A 219 -6.65 3.39 0.31
N GLY A 220 -5.98 2.32 -0.15
CA GLY A 220 -6.24 1.66 -1.42
C GLY A 220 -5.63 2.39 -2.62
N ASN A 221 -5.91 1.87 -3.82
CA ASN A 221 -5.33 2.38 -5.06
C ASN A 221 -5.57 3.91 -5.21
N PRO A 222 -4.52 4.74 -5.25
CA PRO A 222 -4.65 6.19 -5.34
C PRO A 222 -5.32 6.66 -6.64
N LEU A 223 -5.28 5.84 -7.70
CA LEU A 223 -5.91 6.13 -8.99
C LEU A 223 -7.39 5.73 -9.06
N ALA A 224 -7.87 4.95 -8.08
CA ALA A 224 -9.27 4.54 -7.99
C ALA A 224 -10.07 5.55 -7.16
N ASP A 225 -11.37 5.65 -7.44
CA ASP A 225 -12.28 6.45 -6.61
C ASP A 225 -12.68 5.72 -5.31
N SER A 226 -13.42 6.41 -4.44
CA SER A 226 -13.82 5.84 -3.13
C SER A 226 -14.79 4.66 -3.26
N ALA A 227 -15.61 4.60 -4.30
CA ALA A 227 -16.53 3.48 -4.52
C ALA A 227 -15.76 2.25 -5.01
N GLU A 228 -14.84 2.44 -5.95
CA GLU A 228 -13.96 1.40 -6.50
C GLU A 228 -13.06 0.78 -5.42
N ARG A 229 -12.46 1.60 -4.54
CA ARG A 229 -11.65 1.12 -3.40
C ARG A 229 -12.43 0.27 -2.39
N ARG A 230 -13.76 0.34 -2.42
CA ARG A 230 -14.64 -0.47 -1.56
C ARG A 230 -15.09 -1.77 -2.21
N LEU A 231 -14.83 -1.98 -3.50
CA LEU A 231 -15.23 -3.21 -4.16
C LEU A 231 -14.37 -4.40 -3.67
N PRO A 232 -14.99 -5.56 -3.40
CA PRO A 232 -14.25 -6.80 -3.18
C PRO A 232 -13.39 -7.15 -4.40
N GLN A 233 -12.17 -7.59 -4.15
CA GLN A 233 -11.22 -8.03 -5.17
C GLN A 233 -10.59 -9.36 -4.77
N SER A 234 -10.05 -10.06 -5.74
CA SER A 234 -9.16 -11.20 -5.48
C SER A 234 -7.95 -10.75 -4.68
N PRO A 235 -7.58 -11.46 -3.60
CA PRO A 235 -6.36 -11.19 -2.83
C PRO A 235 -5.09 -11.26 -3.67
N LEU A 236 -5.16 -11.93 -4.82
CA LEU A 236 -4.08 -11.99 -5.81
C LEU A 236 -3.67 -10.61 -6.34
N ILE A 237 -4.53 -9.59 -6.25
CA ILE A 237 -4.18 -8.21 -6.62
C ILE A 237 -3.07 -7.66 -5.71
N ASP A 238 -3.21 -7.82 -4.38
CA ASP A 238 -2.18 -7.39 -3.43
C ASP A 238 -0.89 -8.20 -3.62
N VAL A 239 -1.01 -9.51 -3.88
CA VAL A 239 0.16 -10.37 -4.13
C VAL A 239 0.90 -9.95 -5.40
N ALA A 240 0.16 -9.69 -6.49
CA ALA A 240 0.76 -9.26 -7.77
C ALA A 240 1.45 -7.90 -7.62
N SER A 241 0.81 -6.94 -6.94
CA SER A 241 1.39 -5.63 -6.65
C SER A 241 2.67 -5.74 -5.80
N MET A 242 2.66 -6.59 -4.77
CA MET A 242 3.83 -6.81 -3.91
C MET A 242 4.99 -7.44 -4.71
N VAL A 243 4.72 -8.48 -5.51
CA VAL A 243 5.74 -9.14 -6.35
C VAL A 243 6.32 -8.18 -7.39
N GLN A 244 5.47 -7.35 -8.01
CA GLN A 244 5.93 -6.30 -8.92
C GLN A 244 6.85 -5.30 -8.20
N SER A 245 6.50 -4.91 -6.98
CA SER A 245 7.32 -3.99 -6.18
C SER A 245 8.69 -4.60 -5.85
N ILE A 246 8.76 -5.90 -5.56
CA ILE A 246 10.03 -6.61 -5.34
C ILE A 246 10.92 -6.57 -6.61
N ASP A 247 10.34 -6.78 -7.80
CA ASP A 247 11.07 -6.64 -9.07
C ASP A 247 11.58 -5.21 -9.27
N HIS A 248 10.77 -4.20 -8.95
CA HIS A 248 11.17 -2.79 -9.01
C HIS A 248 12.33 -2.46 -8.06
N VAL A 249 12.35 -3.02 -6.85
CA VAL A 249 13.47 -2.89 -5.93
C VAL A 249 14.76 -3.40 -6.59
N GLY A 250 14.73 -4.58 -7.21
CA GLY A 250 15.86 -5.13 -7.95
C GLY A 250 16.35 -4.20 -9.07
N ARG A 251 15.43 -3.67 -9.89
CA ARG A 251 15.76 -2.72 -10.97
C ARG A 251 16.40 -1.44 -10.43
N ILE A 252 15.91 -0.94 -9.30
CA ILE A 252 16.42 0.30 -8.70
C ILE A 252 17.81 0.09 -8.11
N VAL A 253 18.07 -1.05 -7.49
CA VAL A 253 19.44 -1.41 -7.05
C VAL A 253 20.40 -1.49 -8.24
N VAL A 254 19.99 -2.13 -9.33
CA VAL A 254 20.78 -2.20 -10.57
C VAL A 254 21.06 -0.79 -11.10
N LYS A 255 20.04 0.07 -11.20
CA LYS A 255 20.19 1.46 -11.66
C LYS A 255 21.09 2.29 -10.74
N ARG A 256 20.98 2.16 -9.42
CA ARG A 256 21.84 2.86 -8.44
C ARG A 256 23.32 2.47 -8.60
N ARG A 257 23.60 1.23 -8.98
CA ARG A 257 24.96 0.72 -9.23
C ARG A 257 25.49 0.98 -10.63
N HIS A 258 24.60 1.05 -11.61
CA HIS A 258 24.90 1.22 -13.02
C HIS A 258 24.05 2.37 -13.59
N PRO A 259 24.33 3.63 -13.23
CA PRO A 259 23.49 4.77 -13.59
C PRO A 259 23.39 5.01 -15.10
N ASP A 260 24.35 4.50 -15.87
CA ASP A 260 24.41 4.60 -17.33
C ASP A 260 23.76 3.41 -18.07
N ARG A 261 23.09 2.50 -17.35
CA ARG A 261 22.41 1.32 -17.90
C ARG A 261 20.90 1.32 -17.63
#